data_AF-A0ABC8JAB8-F1
#
_entry.id   AF-A0ABC8JAB8-F1
#
_cell.length_a   1.000
_cell.length_b   1.000
_cell.length_c   1.000
_cell.angle_alpha   90.00
_cell.angle_beta   90.00
_cell.angle_gamma   90.00
#
_symmetry.space_group_name_H-M   'P 1'
#
loop_
_entity.id
_entity.type
_entity.pdbx_description
1 polymer ?
#
loop_
_entity_poly.entity_id
_entity_poly.type
_entity_poly.pdbx_seq_one_letter_code
_entity_poly.pdbx_strand_id
1 'polypeptide(L)'
;MAISTKRSESVLILANVTMFLALVVSGPIIAEAARAFFVFGDSLVDSGNNNYLVTTARADSPPYGLDFPTRRPTGRFSNGLNIPDLISYVCLLISLTGEAIGNEESPLPYLSPELRGRRLLNGANFASAGIGILNDTGFQFINIIRMYQQLAYFQQYQQRVSRLIGIPRTQRLRLHSLGVGRVLVTGAGPLGCAPAELARSSSGRCSAELQRAASLYDPQLTQMINDLNRKIGKTVFIAANTNQMQIDFISSPRRFGN
;
A
#
# COMPACT_ATOMS: atom_id res chain seq x y z
N MET A 1 -61.69 66.16 -18.61
CA MET A 1 -62.69 65.16 -18.15
C MET A 1 -62.36 63.85 -18.87
N ALA A 2 -62.11 62.70 -18.22
CA ALA A 2 -62.95 61.98 -17.25
C ALA A 2 -64.22 61.45 -17.96
N ILE A 3 -64.63 60.16 -17.96
CA ILE A 3 -64.43 58.95 -17.11
C ILE A 3 -64.45 57.73 -18.07
N SER A 4 -63.55 56.71 -18.05
CA SER A 4 -63.23 55.64 -17.08
C SER A 4 -64.21 54.44 -17.01
N THR A 5 -63.66 53.21 -17.13
CA THR A 5 -64.24 51.87 -16.80
C THR A 5 -65.39 51.32 -17.69
N LYS A 6 -65.67 50.00 -17.79
CA LYS A 6 -65.37 48.85 -16.89
C LYS A 6 -65.46 47.46 -17.59
N ARG A 7 -64.63 46.47 -17.18
CA ARG A 7 -64.81 44.99 -17.33
C ARG A 7 -64.84 44.44 -18.77
N SER A 8 -64.70 43.15 -19.11
CA SER A 8 -64.39 41.84 -18.45
C SER A 8 -64.04 40.83 -19.58
N GLU A 9 -63.44 39.62 -19.46
CA GLU A 9 -62.83 38.76 -18.41
C GLU A 9 -61.41 38.31 -18.89
N SER A 10 -60.47 37.67 -18.18
CA SER A 10 -60.41 36.48 -17.28
C SER A 10 -60.41 35.07 -17.91
N VAL A 11 -59.77 34.87 -19.08
CA VAL A 11 -59.37 33.52 -19.55
C VAL A 11 -57.94 33.50 -20.12
N LEU A 12 -56.96 33.07 -19.31
CA LEU A 12 -55.75 32.41 -19.79
C LEU A 12 -55.36 31.32 -18.80
N ILE A 13 -55.70 30.07 -19.15
CA ILE A 13 -55.63 28.92 -18.23
C ILE A 13 -54.19 28.40 -18.09
N LEU A 14 -53.90 27.90 -16.90
CA LEU A 14 -52.64 27.31 -16.45
C LEU A 14 -51.99 26.39 -17.49
N ALA A 15 -50.86 26.82 -18.05
CA ALA A 15 -49.88 25.95 -18.71
C ALA A 15 -48.66 25.75 -17.80
N ASN A 16 -48.91 25.12 -16.64
CA ASN A 16 -47.95 24.60 -15.65
C ASN A 16 -46.49 25.12 -15.73
N VAL A 17 -46.24 26.33 -15.24
CA VAL A 17 -44.89 26.75 -14.80
C VAL A 17 -44.60 26.14 -13.42
N THR A 18 -44.79 24.82 -13.30
CA THR A 18 -44.19 24.02 -12.24
C THR A 18 -42.71 23.87 -12.55
N MET A 19 -41.97 24.97 -12.37
CA MET A 19 -40.55 24.90 -12.02
C MET A 19 -40.45 24.32 -10.60
N PHE A 20 -40.85 23.05 -10.46
CA PHE A 20 -40.34 22.21 -9.40
C PHE A 20 -38.87 22.08 -9.67
N LEU A 21 -38.13 22.99 -9.03
CA LEU A 21 -36.72 22.89 -8.78
C LEU A 21 -36.47 21.45 -8.31
N ALA A 22 -35.99 20.61 -9.22
CA ALA A 22 -35.41 19.36 -8.82
C ALA A 22 -34.25 19.75 -7.90
N LEU A 23 -34.43 19.55 -6.59
CA LEU A 23 -33.30 19.32 -5.72
C LEU A 23 -32.68 18.02 -6.23
N VAL A 24 -31.84 18.16 -7.25
CA VAL A 24 -30.62 17.37 -7.37
C VAL A 24 -29.92 17.62 -6.05
N VAL A 25 -30.19 16.73 -5.09
CA VAL A 25 -29.42 16.62 -3.87
C VAL A 25 -28.07 16.07 -4.30
N SER A 26 -27.26 16.98 -4.85
CA SER A 26 -25.81 17.00 -4.72
C SER A 26 -25.43 17.28 -3.25
N GLY A 27 -26.12 16.57 -2.32
CA GLY A 27 -25.47 16.09 -1.13
C GLY A 27 -24.15 15.46 -1.59
N PRO A 28 -23.04 15.76 -0.89
CA PRO A 28 -21.72 15.62 -1.46
C PRO A 28 -21.57 14.22 -2.01
N ILE A 29 -21.21 14.10 -3.29
CA ILE A 29 -20.68 12.84 -3.82
C ILE A 29 -19.57 12.48 -2.85
N ILE A 30 -19.80 11.42 -2.06
CA ILE A 30 -18.78 10.89 -1.19
C ILE A 30 -17.83 10.22 -2.16
N ALA A 31 -16.87 11.02 -2.64
CA ALA A 31 -15.70 10.53 -3.36
C ALA A 31 -15.01 9.60 -2.37
N GLU A 32 -15.34 8.32 -2.47
CA GLU A 32 -14.97 7.33 -1.48
C GLU A 32 -13.45 7.33 -1.41
N ALA A 33 -12.95 7.68 -0.21
CA ALA A 33 -11.60 8.21 -0.11
C ALA A 33 -10.60 7.14 -0.51
N ALA A 34 -9.98 7.32 -1.69
CA ALA A 34 -9.01 6.41 -2.29
C ALA A 34 -8.06 5.89 -1.21
N ARG A 35 -8.02 4.58 -1.06
CA ARG A 35 -7.55 3.96 0.19
C ARG A 35 -6.04 3.97 0.18
N ALA A 36 -5.47 5.01 0.77
CA ALA A 36 -4.03 5.24 0.84
C ALA A 36 -3.28 3.99 1.32
N PHE A 37 -2.35 3.50 0.50
CA PHE A 37 -1.59 2.29 0.77
C PHE A 37 -0.20 2.62 1.31
N PHE A 38 0.14 2.04 2.47
CA PHE A 38 1.39 2.29 3.17
C PHE A 38 2.21 1.01 3.25
N VAL A 39 3.47 1.10 2.84
CA VAL A 39 4.39 -0.03 2.75
C VAL A 39 5.59 0.23 3.67
N PHE A 40 5.95 -0.76 4.47
CA PHE A 40 7.08 -0.76 5.40
C PHE A 40 7.79 -2.11 5.30
N GLY A 41 9.10 -2.15 5.52
CA GLY A 41 9.89 -3.38 5.42
C GLY A 41 11.21 -3.21 4.67
N ASP A 42 11.64 -4.28 4.02
CA ASP A 42 12.94 -4.42 3.36
C ASP A 42 12.86 -4.48 1.82
N SER A 43 13.93 -4.96 1.19
CA SER A 43 14.08 -5.28 -0.24
C SER A 43 12.90 -5.98 -0.90
N LEU A 44 12.20 -6.88 -0.20
CA LEU A 44 11.04 -7.62 -0.73
C LEU A 44 9.87 -6.70 -1.10
N VAL A 45 9.83 -5.49 -0.53
CA VAL A 45 8.75 -4.52 -0.69
C VAL A 45 9.22 -3.10 -1.04
N ASP A 46 10.53 -2.81 -1.03
CA ASP A 46 11.09 -1.53 -1.51
C ASP A 46 10.74 -1.28 -3.00
N SER A 47 10.21 -0.09 -3.29
CA SER A 47 9.87 0.38 -4.65
C SER A 47 10.87 1.40 -5.23
N GLY A 48 11.97 1.65 -4.52
CA GLY A 48 13.12 2.43 -4.99
C GLY A 48 13.65 3.50 -4.04
N ASN A 49 13.39 3.42 -2.73
CA ASN A 49 13.91 4.40 -1.76
C ASN A 49 15.44 4.42 -1.74
N ASN A 50 16.08 3.25 -1.82
CA ASN A 50 17.53 3.13 -1.78
C ASN A 50 18.26 3.81 -2.95
N ASN A 51 17.56 4.07 -4.07
CA ASN A 51 18.12 4.82 -5.20
C ASN A 51 18.49 6.28 -4.81
N TYR A 52 17.91 6.80 -3.73
CA TYR A 52 18.15 8.14 -3.18
C TYR A 52 19.15 8.15 -1.99
N LEU A 53 19.79 7.01 -1.67
CA LEU A 53 20.72 6.85 -0.53
C LEU A 53 22.14 6.50 -0.99
N VAL A 54 23.16 6.94 -0.24
CA VAL A 54 24.55 6.49 -0.45
C VAL A 54 24.72 5.10 0.18
N THR A 55 24.28 4.07 -0.55
CA THR A 55 24.12 2.68 -0.09
C THR A 55 24.62 1.69 -1.12
N THR A 56 25.08 0.52 -0.66
CA THR A 56 25.40 -0.63 -1.53
C THR A 56 24.18 -1.52 -1.81
N ALA A 57 23.10 -1.40 -1.02
CA ALA A 57 21.85 -2.11 -1.25
C ALA A 57 21.03 -1.38 -2.33
N ARG A 58 21.38 -1.53 -3.61
CA ARG A 58 20.69 -0.91 -4.76
C ARG A 58 20.17 -1.94 -5.76
N ALA A 59 19.09 -1.56 -6.47
CA ALA A 59 18.47 -2.33 -7.54
C ALA A 59 18.13 -1.45 -8.77
N ASP A 60 19.11 -0.62 -9.14
CA ASP A 60 19.06 0.38 -10.21
C ASP A 60 19.89 -0.01 -11.46
N SER A 61 20.37 -1.26 -11.51
CA SER A 61 21.10 -1.86 -12.64
C SER A 61 20.46 -3.20 -13.08
N PRO A 62 20.77 -3.73 -14.28
CA PRO A 62 20.39 -5.09 -14.66
C PRO A 62 20.93 -6.13 -13.64
N PRO A 63 20.22 -7.25 -13.39
CA PRO A 63 19.01 -7.74 -14.06
C PRO A 63 17.68 -7.15 -13.52
N TYR A 64 17.71 -6.17 -12.62
CA TYR A 64 16.49 -5.61 -12.06
C TYR A 64 15.65 -4.87 -13.12
N GLY A 65 14.34 -5.02 -13.06
CA GLY A 65 13.38 -4.34 -13.96
C GLY A 65 13.35 -4.79 -15.43
N LEU A 66 13.98 -5.93 -15.80
CA LEU A 66 13.91 -6.50 -17.17
C LEU A 66 12.48 -6.81 -17.64
N ASP A 67 11.64 -7.35 -16.76
CA ASP A 67 10.25 -7.74 -16.99
C ASP A 67 9.25 -6.70 -16.47
N PHE A 68 9.73 -5.58 -15.92
CA PHE A 68 8.90 -4.42 -15.60
C PHE A 68 8.39 -3.78 -16.91
N PRO A 69 7.18 -3.20 -16.98
CA PRO A 69 6.62 -2.67 -18.23
C PRO A 69 7.48 -1.67 -19.02
N THR A 70 8.41 -0.97 -18.36
CA THR A 70 9.36 -0.02 -18.97
C THR A 70 10.69 -0.65 -19.40
N ARG A 71 10.92 -1.94 -19.09
CA ARG A 71 12.18 -2.70 -19.23
C ARG A 71 13.41 -1.94 -18.73
N ARG A 72 13.30 -1.32 -17.56
CA ARG A 72 14.35 -0.55 -16.89
C ARG A 72 14.35 -0.85 -15.39
N PRO A 73 15.54 -0.87 -14.73
CA PRO A 73 15.63 -0.95 -13.28
C PRO A 73 14.80 0.17 -12.61
N THR A 74 14.11 -0.18 -11.52
CA THR A 74 13.24 0.77 -10.79
C THR A 74 13.64 0.95 -9.32
N GLY A 75 14.67 0.27 -8.84
CA GLY A 75 14.99 0.16 -7.41
C GLY A 75 14.21 -0.94 -6.67
N ARG A 76 13.37 -1.72 -7.37
CA ARG A 76 12.78 -2.97 -6.86
C ARG A 76 13.78 -4.11 -6.96
N PHE A 77 13.88 -4.92 -5.93
CA PHE A 77 14.74 -6.12 -5.90
C PHE A 77 14.07 -7.31 -6.63
N SER A 78 13.61 -7.05 -7.85
CA SER A 78 12.87 -7.94 -8.73
C SER A 78 13.23 -7.67 -10.19
N ASN A 79 13.13 -8.67 -11.05
CA ASN A 79 13.11 -8.49 -12.50
C ASN A 79 11.87 -7.71 -12.96
N GLY A 80 10.77 -7.72 -12.21
CA GLY A 80 9.52 -7.05 -12.55
C GLY A 80 8.87 -6.32 -11.37
N LEU A 81 7.56 -6.54 -11.22
CA LEU A 81 6.76 -6.02 -10.11
C LEU A 81 7.18 -6.66 -8.78
N ASN A 82 6.87 -6.00 -7.66
CA ASN A 82 6.98 -6.55 -6.30
C ASN A 82 5.60 -6.74 -5.66
N ILE A 83 5.55 -7.29 -4.43
CA ILE A 83 4.28 -7.61 -3.74
C ILE A 83 3.38 -6.37 -3.57
N PRO A 84 3.86 -5.19 -3.12
CA PRO A 84 3.09 -3.94 -3.14
C PRO A 84 2.46 -3.57 -4.48
N ASP A 85 3.16 -3.75 -5.61
CA ASP A 85 2.58 -3.45 -6.92
C ASP A 85 1.43 -4.39 -7.26
N LEU A 86 1.60 -5.69 -7.01
CA LEU A 86 0.59 -6.72 -7.26
C LEU A 86 -0.64 -6.53 -6.35
N ILE A 87 -0.43 -6.19 -5.07
CA ILE A 87 -1.52 -5.79 -4.17
C ILE A 87 -2.24 -4.56 -4.73
N SER A 88 -1.52 -3.52 -5.15
CA SER A 88 -2.10 -2.30 -5.71
C SER A 88 -2.91 -2.56 -6.98
N TYR A 89 -2.42 -3.45 -7.85
CA TYR A 89 -3.10 -3.84 -9.09
C TYR A 89 -4.38 -4.66 -8.83
N VAL A 90 -4.34 -5.65 -7.93
CA VAL A 90 -5.54 -6.42 -7.53
C VAL A 90 -6.57 -5.51 -6.84
N CYS A 91 -6.11 -4.59 -5.99
CA CYS A 91 -6.91 -3.54 -5.37
C CYS A 91 -7.61 -2.64 -6.42
N LEU A 92 -6.88 -2.21 -7.45
CA LEU A 92 -7.44 -1.44 -8.56
C LEU A 92 -8.52 -2.23 -9.32
N LEU A 93 -8.28 -3.52 -9.63
CA LEU A 93 -9.28 -4.37 -10.30
C LEU A 93 -10.56 -4.53 -9.48
N ILE A 94 -10.45 -4.76 -8.17
CA ILE A 94 -11.59 -4.84 -7.24
C ILE A 94 -12.37 -3.50 -7.22
N SER A 95 -11.64 -2.38 -7.23
CA SER A 95 -12.22 -1.03 -7.31
C SER A 95 -13.02 -0.80 -8.61
N LEU A 96 -12.54 -1.32 -9.73
CA LEU A 96 -13.23 -1.25 -11.03
C LEU A 96 -14.48 -2.15 -11.08
N THR A 97 -14.59 -3.17 -10.23
CA THR A 97 -15.80 -3.99 -10.08
C THR A 97 -16.86 -3.40 -9.14
N GLY A 98 -16.61 -2.22 -8.56
CA GLY A 98 -17.57 -1.50 -7.69
C GLY A 98 -17.31 -1.60 -6.19
N GLU A 99 -16.34 -2.40 -5.75
CA GLU A 99 -15.88 -2.41 -4.35
C GLU A 99 -14.65 -1.50 -4.18
N ALA A 100 -14.84 -0.27 -3.72
CA ALA A 100 -13.80 0.77 -3.67
C ALA A 100 -12.63 0.43 -2.71
N ILE A 101 -11.63 -0.28 -3.22
CA ILE A 101 -10.47 -0.75 -2.44
C ILE A 101 -9.16 -0.59 -3.25
N GLY A 102 -8.73 0.62 -3.58
CA GLY A 102 -7.47 0.79 -4.32
C GLY A 102 -7.08 2.22 -4.69
N ASN A 103 -6.00 2.31 -5.47
CA ASN A 103 -5.47 3.50 -6.13
C ASN A 103 -5.01 3.10 -7.55
N GLU A 104 -4.99 4.05 -8.50
CA GLU A 104 -4.62 3.80 -9.91
C GLU A 104 -3.16 3.35 -10.11
N GLU A 105 -2.27 3.67 -9.16
CA GLU A 105 -0.85 3.35 -9.21
C GLU A 105 -0.34 2.84 -7.84
N SER A 106 0.69 1.99 -7.87
CA SER A 106 1.45 1.53 -6.70
C SER A 106 2.13 2.71 -5.97
N PRO A 107 2.21 2.71 -4.62
CA PRO A 107 2.76 3.84 -3.87
C PRO A 107 4.25 4.08 -4.17
N LEU A 108 4.55 5.34 -4.54
CA LEU A 108 5.91 5.81 -4.80
C LEU A 108 6.80 5.70 -3.54
N PRO A 109 8.12 5.48 -3.72
CA PRO A 109 9.08 5.55 -2.61
C PRO A 109 9.04 6.92 -1.94
N TYR A 110 9.14 6.97 -0.61
CA TYR A 110 8.97 8.19 0.19
C TYR A 110 9.96 9.31 -0.18
N LEU A 111 11.17 8.92 -0.58
CA LEU A 111 12.25 9.82 -0.98
C LEU A 111 12.13 10.34 -2.43
N SER A 112 11.18 9.84 -3.23
CA SER A 112 10.97 10.32 -4.60
C SER A 112 10.46 11.77 -4.63
N PRO A 113 11.06 12.65 -5.46
CA PRO A 113 10.56 14.01 -5.67
C PRO A 113 9.21 14.06 -6.41
N GLU A 114 8.79 12.97 -7.05
CA GLU A 114 7.46 12.79 -7.66
C GLU A 114 6.34 12.58 -6.61
N LEU A 115 6.66 12.20 -5.36
CA LEU A 115 5.71 12.04 -4.26
C LEU A 115 5.24 13.41 -3.71
N ARG A 116 4.48 14.16 -4.52
CA ARG A 116 4.01 15.52 -4.24
C ARG A 116 2.59 15.77 -4.77
N GLY A 117 1.94 16.78 -4.20
CA GLY A 117 0.54 17.12 -4.55
C GLY A 117 -0.39 15.92 -4.36
N ARG A 118 -1.32 15.71 -5.31
CA ARG A 118 -2.31 14.61 -5.23
C ARG A 118 -1.69 13.21 -5.09
N ARG A 119 -0.47 12.97 -5.58
CA ARG A 119 0.23 11.67 -5.44
C ARG A 119 0.48 11.26 -4.00
N LEU A 120 0.50 12.22 -3.06
CA LEU A 120 0.54 11.92 -1.61
C LEU A 120 -0.73 11.22 -1.12
N LEU A 121 -1.87 11.37 -1.78
CA LEU A 121 -3.16 10.81 -1.32
C LEU A 121 -3.24 9.30 -1.52
N ASN A 122 -2.50 8.76 -2.51
CA ASN A 122 -2.42 7.32 -2.80
C ASN A 122 -1.67 6.53 -1.71
N GLY A 123 -0.99 7.22 -0.79
CA GLY A 123 -0.11 6.64 0.21
C GLY A 123 1.38 6.85 -0.12
N ALA A 124 2.24 5.98 0.40
CA ALA A 124 3.69 6.04 0.21
C ALA A 124 4.38 4.72 0.61
N ASN A 125 5.51 4.43 -0.03
CA ASN A 125 6.36 3.31 0.34
C ASN A 125 7.58 3.80 1.15
N PHE A 126 7.72 3.31 2.38
CA PHE A 126 8.79 3.67 3.31
C PHE A 126 9.87 2.59 3.44
N ALA A 127 9.69 1.43 2.81
CA ALA A 127 10.62 0.31 2.88
C ALA A 127 11.99 0.63 2.29
N SER A 128 13.02 -0.09 2.72
CA SER A 128 14.42 0.15 2.33
C SER A 128 15.20 -1.14 2.33
N ALA A 129 15.82 -1.49 1.20
CA ALA A 129 16.63 -2.69 1.09
C ALA A 129 17.85 -2.69 2.03
N GLY A 130 18.24 -3.88 2.47
CA GLY A 130 19.37 -4.08 3.40
C GLY A 130 19.04 -3.92 4.88
N ILE A 131 17.84 -3.46 5.24
CA ILE A 131 17.36 -3.44 6.62
C ILE A 131 17.06 -4.86 7.15
N GLY A 132 17.23 -5.06 8.46
CA GLY A 132 16.59 -6.12 9.22
C GLY A 132 15.77 -5.56 10.40
N ILE A 133 15.12 -6.43 11.17
CA ILE A 133 14.19 -6.03 12.25
C ILE A 133 14.92 -5.30 13.40
N LEU A 134 16.19 -5.64 13.67
CA LEU A 134 16.98 -5.10 14.77
C LEU A 134 17.88 -3.94 14.31
N ASN A 135 18.10 -2.96 15.19
CA ASN A 135 18.82 -1.72 14.86
C ASN A 135 20.35 -1.87 14.67
N ASP A 136 20.91 -3.03 14.98
CA ASP A 136 22.29 -3.42 14.70
C ASP A 136 22.43 -4.07 13.30
N THR A 137 21.45 -4.83 12.85
CA THR A 137 21.45 -5.47 11.52
C THR A 137 21.53 -4.48 10.34
N GLY A 138 22.02 -4.95 9.19
CA GLY A 138 22.09 -4.17 7.95
C GLY A 138 23.24 -3.16 7.86
N PHE A 139 24.12 -3.11 8.86
CA PHE A 139 25.27 -2.20 8.90
C PHE A 139 26.21 -2.36 7.68
N GLN A 140 26.28 -3.54 7.08
CA GLN A 140 27.09 -3.83 5.90
C GLN A 140 26.65 -3.07 4.63
N PHE A 141 25.48 -2.44 4.64
CA PHE A 141 24.94 -1.66 3.50
C PHE A 141 25.20 -0.15 3.58
N ILE A 142 25.98 0.30 4.57
CA ILE A 142 26.37 1.71 4.81
C ILE A 142 25.20 2.60 5.25
N ASN A 143 24.22 2.83 4.38
CA ASN A 143 23.07 3.71 4.63
C ASN A 143 21.77 3.01 4.24
N ILE A 144 20.82 2.95 5.17
CA ILE A 144 19.53 2.25 5.04
C ILE A 144 18.48 2.97 5.88
N ILE A 145 17.21 2.89 5.50
CA ILE A 145 16.10 3.44 6.30
C ILE A 145 15.69 2.40 7.34
N ARG A 146 16.26 2.48 8.54
CA ARG A 146 15.91 1.63 9.69
C ARG A 146 14.44 1.79 10.08
N MET A 147 13.85 0.78 10.73
CA MET A 147 12.39 0.71 10.92
C MET A 147 11.84 1.93 11.68
N TYR A 148 12.57 2.46 12.66
CA TYR A 148 12.19 3.70 13.34
C TYR A 148 12.25 4.94 12.42
N GLN A 149 13.13 4.96 11.42
CA GLN A 149 13.19 6.01 10.40
C GLN A 149 12.02 5.87 9.41
N GLN A 150 11.61 4.64 9.05
CA GLN A 150 10.42 4.41 8.22
C GLN A 150 9.15 4.95 8.93
N LEU A 151 9.03 4.69 10.24
CA LEU A 151 7.96 5.24 11.08
C LEU A 151 8.05 6.77 11.23
N ALA A 152 9.24 7.35 11.36
CA ALA A 152 9.44 8.80 11.39
C ALA A 152 9.07 9.46 10.05
N TYR A 153 9.42 8.84 8.92
CA TYR A 153 8.99 9.27 7.59
C TYR A 153 7.48 9.15 7.41
N PHE A 154 6.80 8.17 8.02
CA PHE A 154 5.34 8.11 8.06
C PHE A 154 4.71 9.25 8.89
N GLN A 155 5.33 9.66 10.00
CA GLN A 155 4.91 10.87 10.73
C GLN A 155 5.11 12.14 9.88
N GLN A 156 6.25 12.27 9.20
CA GLN A 156 6.54 13.38 8.29
C GLN A 156 5.61 13.38 7.05
N TYR A 157 5.23 12.20 6.56
CA TYR A 157 4.19 12.02 5.54
C TYR A 157 2.83 12.55 6.03
N GLN A 158 2.39 12.21 7.25
CA GLN A 158 1.15 12.73 7.81
C GLN A 158 1.15 14.27 7.89
N GLN A 159 2.31 14.89 8.14
CA GLN A 159 2.50 16.35 8.10
C GLN A 159 2.51 16.92 6.66
N ARG A 160 3.03 16.19 5.66
CA ARG A 160 2.93 16.54 4.23
C ARG A 160 1.46 16.54 3.77
N VAL A 161 0.68 15.52 4.13
CA VAL A 161 -0.75 15.42 3.80
C VAL A 161 -1.58 16.44 4.55
N SER A 162 -1.31 16.68 5.84
CA SER A 162 -1.99 17.69 6.66
C SER A 162 -1.95 19.10 6.05
N ARG A 163 -0.84 19.45 5.41
CA ARG A 163 -0.69 20.73 4.69
C ARG A 163 -1.40 20.77 3.33
N LEU A 164 -1.68 19.63 2.72
CA LEU A 164 -2.33 19.54 1.40
C LEU A 164 -3.86 19.55 1.48
N ILE A 165 -4.45 18.87 2.47
CA ILE A 165 -5.92 18.69 2.57
C ILE A 165 -6.51 19.14 3.92
N GLY A 166 -5.69 19.67 4.82
CA GLY A 166 -6.09 20.05 6.17
C GLY A 166 -6.14 18.89 7.15
N ILE A 167 -6.06 19.21 8.45
CA ILE A 167 -6.05 18.23 9.54
C ILE A 167 -7.31 17.33 9.53
N PRO A 168 -8.56 17.83 9.38
CA PRO A 168 -9.74 16.96 9.45
C PRO A 168 -9.82 15.91 8.32
N ARG A 169 -9.38 16.25 7.10
CA ARG A 169 -9.33 15.29 5.98
C ARG A 169 -8.15 14.33 6.11
N THR A 170 -7.04 14.77 6.72
CA THR A 170 -5.89 13.88 7.00
C THR A 170 -6.18 12.91 8.15
N GLN A 171 -6.89 13.37 9.18
CA GLN A 171 -7.51 12.49 10.17
C GLN A 171 -8.49 11.53 9.51
N ARG A 172 -9.27 11.95 8.50
CA ARG A 172 -10.14 11.03 7.75
C ARG A 172 -9.35 9.98 6.95
N LEU A 173 -8.27 10.33 6.25
CA LEU A 173 -7.39 9.34 5.61
C LEU A 173 -6.80 8.36 6.65
N ARG A 174 -6.34 8.88 7.80
CA ARG A 174 -5.86 8.08 8.94
C ARG A 174 -6.95 7.20 9.56
N LEU A 175 -8.21 7.64 9.58
CA LEU A 175 -9.34 6.92 10.16
C LEU A 175 -10.00 5.94 9.18
N HIS A 176 -9.88 6.14 7.87
CA HIS A 176 -10.19 5.08 6.89
C HIS A 176 -9.09 4.00 6.89
N SER A 177 -7.82 4.38 7.10
CA SER A 177 -6.69 3.44 7.24
C SER A 177 -6.47 2.82 8.64
N LEU A 178 -7.24 3.23 9.66
CA LEU A 178 -7.22 2.61 11.01
C LEU A 178 -8.60 2.16 11.54
N GLY A 179 -9.69 2.75 11.03
CA GLY A 179 -11.07 2.36 11.35
C GLY A 179 -11.65 1.32 10.38
N VAL A 180 -11.10 1.23 9.16
CA VAL A 180 -11.42 0.19 8.16
C VAL A 180 -10.15 -0.38 7.49
N GLY A 181 -8.97 0.13 7.84
CA GLY A 181 -7.70 -0.30 7.25
C GLY A 181 -7.19 -1.57 7.88
N ARG A 182 -6.90 -2.57 7.05
CA ARG A 182 -6.24 -3.82 7.44
C ARG A 182 -4.74 -3.63 7.28
N VAL A 183 -3.96 -3.98 8.31
CA VAL A 183 -2.50 -4.03 8.25
C VAL A 183 -2.10 -5.46 7.91
N LEU A 184 -1.64 -5.69 6.68
CA LEU A 184 -1.06 -6.96 6.29
C LEU A 184 0.35 -7.06 6.89
N VAL A 185 0.65 -8.15 7.59
CA VAL A 185 1.96 -8.44 8.18
C VAL A 185 2.43 -9.78 7.68
N THR A 186 3.52 -9.79 6.90
CA THR A 186 4.15 -11.03 6.41
C THR A 186 4.98 -11.69 7.52
N GLY A 187 4.93 -13.02 7.58
CA GLY A 187 5.92 -13.80 8.32
C GLY A 187 7.30 -13.79 7.65
N ALA A 188 8.23 -14.55 8.21
CA ALA A 188 9.46 -14.90 7.53
C ALA A 188 9.16 -15.76 6.28
N GLY A 189 10.11 -15.80 5.35
CA GLY A 189 10.16 -16.86 4.34
C GLY A 189 10.82 -18.13 4.91
N PRO A 190 10.95 -19.20 4.11
CA PRO A 190 11.74 -20.36 4.46
C PRO A 190 13.24 -20.00 4.36
N LEU A 191 13.76 -19.33 5.38
CA LEU A 191 15.10 -18.71 5.40
C LEU A 191 16.20 -19.70 5.00
N GLY A 192 16.10 -20.95 5.45
CA GLY A 192 17.07 -21.98 5.12
C GLY A 192 17.06 -22.42 3.65
N CYS A 193 15.98 -22.17 2.92
CA CYS A 193 15.81 -22.47 1.50
C CYS A 193 16.05 -21.25 0.59
N ALA A 194 16.53 -20.13 1.13
CA ALA A 194 16.89 -18.96 0.32
C ALA A 194 18.03 -19.32 -0.68
N PRO A 195 18.00 -18.83 -1.93
CA PRO A 195 19.03 -19.17 -2.93
C PRO A 195 20.47 -18.89 -2.49
N ALA A 196 20.70 -17.86 -1.66
CA ALA A 196 22.01 -17.55 -1.09
C ALA A 196 22.53 -18.64 -0.12
N GLU A 197 21.63 -19.30 0.61
CA GLU A 197 21.96 -20.41 1.51
C GLU A 197 22.11 -21.73 0.76
N LEU A 198 21.25 -21.96 -0.24
CA LEU A 198 21.37 -23.13 -1.13
C LEU A 198 22.69 -23.09 -1.93
N ALA A 199 23.12 -21.92 -2.39
CA ALA A 199 24.43 -21.73 -3.05
C ALA A 199 25.64 -21.99 -2.12
N ARG A 200 25.43 -22.02 -0.79
CA ARG A 200 26.45 -22.40 0.21
C ARG A 200 26.31 -23.86 0.65
N SER A 201 25.23 -24.55 0.27
CA SER A 201 24.93 -25.92 0.67
C SER A 201 25.55 -26.93 -0.29
N SER A 202 26.61 -27.61 0.14
CA SER A 202 27.28 -28.69 -0.61
C SER A 202 26.39 -29.90 -0.92
N SER A 203 25.18 -29.96 -0.34
CA SER A 203 24.19 -31.01 -0.60
C SER A 203 22.91 -30.51 -1.27
N GLY A 204 22.82 -29.23 -1.65
CA GLY A 204 21.62 -28.61 -2.22
C GLY A 204 20.40 -28.58 -1.28
N ARG A 205 20.56 -28.98 -0.01
CA ARG A 205 19.50 -29.00 1.01
C ARG A 205 19.45 -27.68 1.76
N CYS A 206 18.26 -27.27 2.18
CA CYS A 206 18.04 -26.09 2.98
C CYS A 206 18.76 -26.15 4.35
N SER A 207 19.20 -25.00 4.86
CA SER A 207 19.75 -24.89 6.22
C SER A 207 18.68 -25.15 7.28
N ALA A 208 18.81 -26.26 8.02
CA ALA A 208 17.88 -26.65 9.06
C ALA A 208 17.84 -25.65 10.24
N GLU A 209 18.95 -24.98 10.53
CA GLU A 209 19.05 -23.96 11.58
C GLU A 209 18.24 -22.69 11.23
N LEU A 210 18.44 -22.16 10.02
CA LEU A 210 17.72 -20.98 9.54
C LEU A 210 16.23 -21.29 9.33
N GLN A 211 15.89 -22.50 8.87
CA GLN A 211 14.49 -22.92 8.78
C GLN A 211 13.83 -23.06 10.16
N ARG A 212 14.57 -23.52 11.17
CA ARG A 212 14.12 -23.56 12.58
C ARG A 212 13.91 -22.16 13.16
N ALA A 213 14.74 -21.19 12.81
CA ALA A 213 14.56 -19.80 13.22
C ALA A 213 13.22 -19.24 12.69
N ALA A 214 12.91 -19.45 11.41
CA ALA A 214 11.62 -19.06 10.83
C ALA A 214 10.43 -19.77 11.51
N SER A 215 10.51 -21.10 11.70
CA SER A 215 9.42 -21.87 12.33
C SER A 215 9.18 -21.55 13.80
N LEU A 216 10.13 -20.92 14.49
CA LEU A 216 9.94 -20.38 15.84
C LEU A 216 9.38 -18.95 15.83
N TYR A 217 9.72 -18.14 14.82
CA TYR A 217 9.28 -16.75 14.70
C TYR A 217 7.81 -16.63 14.24
N ASP A 218 7.42 -17.34 13.18
CA ASP A 218 6.10 -17.15 12.54
C ASP A 218 4.89 -17.44 13.48
N PRO A 219 4.91 -18.47 14.34
CA PRO A 219 3.84 -18.70 15.30
C PRO A 219 3.76 -17.61 16.38
N GLN A 220 4.90 -17.10 16.85
CA GLN A 220 4.96 -16.04 17.87
C GLN A 220 4.47 -14.70 17.30
N LEU A 221 4.85 -14.36 16.06
CA LEU A 221 4.33 -13.21 15.33
C LEU A 221 2.80 -13.31 15.18
N THR A 222 2.29 -14.47 14.76
CA THR A 222 0.86 -14.73 14.60
C THR A 222 0.10 -14.61 15.92
N GLN A 223 0.66 -15.15 17.02
CA GLN A 223 0.07 -15.03 18.35
C GLN A 223 0.04 -13.56 18.82
N MET A 224 1.13 -12.81 18.65
CA MET A 224 1.19 -11.38 18.99
C MET A 224 0.17 -10.55 18.20
N ILE A 225 0.00 -10.83 16.90
CA ILE A 225 -1.03 -10.22 16.05
C ILE A 225 -2.44 -10.52 16.57
N ASN A 226 -2.72 -11.78 16.92
CA ASN A 226 -4.00 -12.19 17.49
C ASN A 226 -4.26 -11.52 18.85
N ASP A 227 -3.24 -11.40 19.70
CA ASP A 227 -3.33 -10.72 21.01
C ASP A 227 -3.60 -9.22 20.86
N LEU A 228 -2.96 -8.58 19.88
CA LEU A 228 -3.17 -7.17 19.56
C LEU A 228 -4.59 -6.92 19.02
N ASN A 229 -5.06 -7.76 18.10
CA ASN A 229 -6.46 -7.71 17.61
C ASN A 229 -7.48 -7.89 18.74
N ARG A 230 -7.25 -8.83 19.67
CA ARG A 230 -8.13 -9.01 20.85
C ARG A 230 -8.12 -7.80 21.77
N LYS A 231 -6.96 -7.17 22.01
CA LYS A 231 -6.85 -5.91 22.80
C LYS A 231 -7.53 -4.72 22.12
N ILE A 232 -7.57 -4.68 20.79
CA ILE A 232 -8.26 -3.64 20.00
C ILE A 232 -9.78 -3.92 19.89
N GLY A 233 -10.21 -5.16 20.12
CA GLY A 233 -11.60 -5.59 19.91
C GLY A 233 -12.02 -5.69 18.44
N LYS A 234 -11.06 -5.65 17.49
CA LYS A 234 -11.29 -5.71 16.05
C LYS A 234 -10.11 -6.37 15.34
N THR A 235 -10.39 -7.09 14.25
CA THR A 235 -9.36 -7.62 13.34
C THR A 235 -8.80 -6.49 12.48
N VAL A 236 -7.70 -5.88 12.94
CA VAL A 236 -6.96 -4.84 12.20
C VAL A 236 -5.74 -5.45 11.52
N PHE A 237 -4.98 -6.27 12.24
CA PHE A 237 -3.75 -6.90 11.74
C PHE A 237 -4.06 -8.28 11.16
N ILE A 238 -3.48 -8.60 10.00
CA ILE A 238 -3.65 -9.89 9.30
C ILE A 238 -2.28 -10.48 9.05
N ALA A 239 -1.99 -11.63 9.64
CA ALA A 239 -0.77 -12.39 9.39
C ALA A 239 -0.86 -13.13 8.04
N ALA A 240 0.16 -13.00 7.19
CA ALA A 240 0.33 -13.79 5.98
C ALA A 240 1.45 -14.82 6.17
N ASN A 241 1.12 -16.11 5.98
CA ASN A 241 2.06 -17.22 6.09
C ASN A 241 2.91 -17.36 4.80
N THR A 242 3.81 -16.41 4.61
CA THR A 242 4.80 -16.36 3.52
C THR A 242 5.69 -17.60 3.49
N ASN A 243 6.06 -18.14 4.67
CA ASN A 243 6.83 -19.37 4.81
C ASN A 243 6.16 -20.56 4.08
N GLN A 244 4.89 -20.84 4.40
CA GLN A 244 4.13 -21.91 3.72
C GLN A 244 3.91 -21.60 2.23
N MET A 245 3.54 -20.37 1.87
CA MET A 245 3.32 -19.98 0.47
C MET A 245 4.57 -20.21 -0.40
N GLN A 246 5.76 -19.94 0.13
CA GLN A 246 7.02 -20.17 -0.56
C GLN A 246 7.45 -21.64 -0.53
N ILE A 247 7.18 -22.40 0.54
CA ILE A 247 7.40 -23.86 0.56
C ILE A 247 6.48 -24.59 -0.43
N ASP A 248 5.21 -24.18 -0.57
CA ASP A 248 4.28 -24.74 -1.55
C ASP A 248 4.80 -24.50 -2.98
N PHE A 249 5.29 -23.30 -3.26
CA PHE A 249 5.92 -22.96 -4.54
C PHE A 249 7.20 -23.78 -4.81
N ILE A 250 8.11 -23.86 -3.83
CA ILE A 250 9.39 -24.60 -3.95
C ILE A 250 9.17 -26.11 -4.13
N SER A 251 8.20 -26.68 -3.41
CA SER A 251 7.92 -28.12 -3.43
C SER A 251 6.99 -28.56 -4.58
N SER A 252 6.23 -27.66 -5.17
CA SER A 252 5.27 -27.95 -6.24
C SER A 252 5.18 -26.83 -7.30
N PRO A 253 6.29 -26.41 -7.94
CA PRO A 253 6.31 -25.25 -8.84
C PRO A 253 5.32 -25.37 -10.00
N ARG A 254 5.07 -26.59 -10.50
CA ARG A 254 4.07 -26.91 -11.54
C ARG A 254 2.61 -26.57 -11.19
N ARG A 255 2.32 -26.20 -9.93
CA ARG A 255 1.00 -25.70 -9.49
C ARG A 255 0.88 -24.17 -9.59
N PHE A 256 1.98 -23.47 -9.86
CA PHE A 256 2.11 -22.01 -9.83
C PHE A 256 2.75 -21.44 -11.11
N GLY A 257 3.28 -22.30 -11.98
CA GLY A 257 3.94 -21.99 -13.25
C GLY A 257 4.24 -23.29 -14.02
N ASN A 258 4.98 -23.19 -15.12
CA ASN A 258 5.40 -24.35 -15.94
C ASN A 258 6.54 -25.15 -15.29
#